data_AF-W1WZW0-F1
#
_entry.id   AF-W1WZW0-F1
#
_cell.length_a   1.000
_cell.length_b   1.000
_cell.length_c   1.000
_cell.angle_alpha   90.00
_cell.angle_beta   90.00
_cell.angle_gamma   90.00
#
_symmetry.space_group_name_H-M   'P 1'
#
loop_
_entity.id
_entity.type
_entity.pdbx_description
1 polymer ?
#
loop_
_entity_poly.entity_id
_entity_poly.type
_entity_poly.pdbx_seq_one_letter_code
_entity_poly.pdbx_strand_id
1 'polypeptide(L)'
;HSATLATDRGEGTITAEAAKLTTSGTGSPVIYSTGNITANNVNGVSNKSEIGVVEGKNSITLTNSNVTGYHDNGFMLYQSFSGDAESGIARLKAENNTLTTHGTGAFIYVNNTTAEADLTGNTILMPNTTTLVKAAADSRWGKDGENGGHLTLRAFNQELSGNIVADSISTIALDMANGSSLVGAINTDNTAKEVTLKLSKDSTWT
;
A
#
# COMPACT_ATOMS: atom_id res chain seq x y z
N HIS A 1 19.86 -4.61 -2.36
CA HIS A 1 18.61 -3.86 -2.52
C HIS A 1 18.64 -3.15 -3.86
N SER A 2 17.75 -3.49 -4.79
CA SER A 2 17.58 -2.76 -6.05
C SER A 2 16.23 -3.10 -6.66
N ALA A 3 15.31 -2.13 -6.68
CA ALA A 3 14.02 -2.28 -7.34
C ALA A 3 14.16 -2.13 -8.87
N THR A 4 13.20 -2.68 -9.62
CA THR A 4 13.19 -2.54 -11.09
C THR A 4 12.88 -1.12 -11.54
N LEU A 5 11.95 -0.44 -10.86
CA LEU A 5 11.69 0.98 -11.03
C LEU A 5 11.99 1.66 -9.70
N ALA A 6 12.98 2.56 -9.70
CA ALA A 6 13.37 3.29 -8.51
C ALA A 6 13.72 4.72 -8.87
N THR A 7 13.28 5.65 -8.03
CA THR A 7 13.85 6.99 -7.91
C THR A 7 14.78 7.03 -6.70
N ASP A 8 15.57 8.08 -6.57
CA ASP A 8 16.43 8.31 -5.41
C ASP A 8 16.36 9.79 -5.01
N ARG A 9 16.53 10.08 -3.71
CA ARG A 9 16.59 11.42 -3.12
C ARG A 9 15.39 12.34 -3.35
N GLY A 10 14.18 11.79 -3.23
CA GLY A 10 13.01 12.60 -2.87
C GLY A 10 12.31 13.24 -4.07
N GLU A 11 12.88 13.05 -5.26
CA GLU A 11 12.56 13.81 -6.44
C GLU A 11 12.65 12.93 -7.71
N GLY A 12 12.08 13.44 -8.79
CA GLY A 12 12.08 12.77 -10.09
C GLY A 12 10.76 12.08 -10.42
N THR A 13 10.53 11.91 -11.72
CA THR A 13 9.33 11.28 -12.26
C THR A 13 9.73 10.18 -13.23
N ILE A 14 9.18 8.98 -13.03
CA ILE A 14 9.34 7.85 -13.96
C ILE A 14 7.97 7.48 -14.52
N THR A 15 7.90 7.35 -15.84
CA THR A 15 6.76 6.72 -16.51
C THR A 15 7.25 5.44 -17.19
N ALA A 16 6.66 4.31 -16.84
CA ALA A 16 6.92 3.01 -17.46
C ALA A 16 5.66 2.52 -18.17
N GLU A 17 5.80 2.13 -19.44
CA GLU A 17 4.70 1.62 -20.26
C GLU A 17 5.07 0.27 -20.84
N ALA A 18 4.12 -0.68 -20.83
CA ALA A 18 4.26 -1.99 -21.47
C ALA A 18 5.54 -2.77 -21.07
N ALA A 19 5.99 -2.59 -19.82
CA ALA A 19 7.27 -3.12 -19.35
C ALA A 19 7.14 -4.48 -18.65
N LYS A 20 8.20 -5.29 -18.73
CA LYS A 20 8.38 -6.49 -17.90
C LYS A 20 9.43 -6.22 -16.84
N LEU A 21 9.06 -6.38 -15.57
CA LEU A 21 9.86 -5.99 -14.43
C LEU A 21 10.09 -7.21 -13.54
N THR A 22 11.34 -7.55 -13.22
CA THR A 22 11.63 -8.69 -12.33
C THR A 22 12.80 -8.40 -11.40
N THR A 23 12.59 -8.63 -10.10
CA THR A 23 13.63 -8.59 -9.07
C THR A 23 13.66 -9.89 -8.28
N SER A 24 14.80 -10.18 -7.63
CA SER A 24 14.96 -11.38 -6.79
C SER A 24 15.83 -11.17 -5.55
N GLY A 25 16.22 -9.92 -5.29
CA GLY A 25 16.92 -9.53 -4.07
C GLY A 25 15.94 -9.27 -2.93
N THR A 26 16.41 -9.38 -1.70
CA THR A 26 15.67 -8.88 -0.53
C THR A 26 15.60 -7.35 -0.55
N GLY A 27 14.54 -6.75 -0.01
CA GLY A 27 14.30 -5.30 -0.04
C GLY A 27 14.49 -4.72 -1.44
N SER A 28 13.87 -5.37 -2.42
CA SER A 28 13.99 -5.07 -3.85
C SER A 28 12.61 -5.22 -4.49
N PRO A 29 11.66 -4.34 -4.15
CA PRO A 29 10.29 -4.41 -4.67
C PRO A 29 10.27 -4.22 -6.19
N VAL A 30 9.11 -4.44 -6.82
CA VAL A 30 8.95 -4.10 -8.24
C VAL A 30 9.14 -2.57 -8.41
N ILE A 31 8.54 -1.79 -7.52
CA ILE A 31 8.62 -0.33 -7.54
C ILE A 31 9.06 0.21 -6.19
N TYR A 32 10.11 1.02 -6.15
CA TYR A 32 10.54 1.77 -4.96
C TYR A 32 10.48 3.27 -5.24
N SER A 33 9.52 3.95 -4.63
CA SER A 33 9.19 5.36 -4.89
C SER A 33 9.73 6.24 -3.77
N THR A 34 10.79 6.97 -4.08
CA THR A 34 11.20 8.21 -3.38
C THR A 34 10.90 9.45 -4.23
N GLY A 35 10.15 9.27 -5.30
CA GLY A 35 9.74 10.25 -6.31
C GLY A 35 8.46 9.73 -6.97
N ASN A 36 7.93 10.39 -7.99
CA ASN A 36 6.63 10.02 -8.56
C ASN A 36 6.79 8.96 -9.66
N ILE A 37 6.18 7.80 -9.50
CA ILE A 37 6.27 6.70 -10.47
C ILE A 37 4.88 6.37 -11.01
N THR A 38 4.73 6.44 -12.32
CA THR A 38 3.55 5.94 -13.05
C THR A 38 3.94 4.72 -13.86
N ALA A 39 3.22 3.61 -13.68
CA ALA A 39 3.44 2.38 -14.42
C ALA A 39 2.11 1.91 -15.03
N ASN A 40 2.09 1.77 -16.34
CA ASN A 40 0.91 1.40 -17.11
C ASN A 40 1.18 0.15 -17.96
N ASN A 41 0.25 -0.80 -17.93
CA ASN A 41 0.35 -2.06 -18.68
C ASN A 41 1.64 -2.83 -18.40
N VAL A 42 2.10 -2.85 -17.13
CA VAL A 42 3.34 -3.54 -16.76
C VAL A 42 3.06 -4.94 -16.23
N ASN A 43 4.03 -5.83 -16.41
CA ASN A 43 4.05 -7.17 -15.83
C ASN A 43 5.24 -7.29 -14.88
N GLY A 44 4.98 -7.28 -13.57
CA GLY A 44 6.01 -7.16 -12.54
C GLY A 44 6.07 -8.35 -11.58
N VAL A 45 7.27 -8.79 -11.22
CA VAL A 45 7.47 -9.84 -10.21
C VAL A 45 8.63 -9.49 -9.29
N SER A 46 8.39 -9.49 -7.98
CA SER A 46 9.42 -9.39 -6.95
C SER A 46 9.48 -10.69 -6.15
N ASN A 47 10.50 -11.51 -6.39
CA ASN A 47 10.57 -12.86 -5.81
C ASN A 47 10.92 -12.88 -4.31
N LYS A 48 11.40 -11.75 -3.74
CA LYS A 48 11.84 -11.67 -2.34
C LYS A 48 11.52 -10.33 -1.68
N SER A 49 10.50 -9.63 -2.15
CA SER A 49 10.06 -8.33 -1.61
C SER A 49 8.59 -8.06 -1.97
N GLU A 50 8.14 -6.86 -1.63
CA GLU A 50 6.84 -6.28 -1.89
C GLU A 50 6.58 -6.05 -3.39
N ILE A 51 5.32 -5.74 -3.73
CA ILE A 51 4.96 -5.17 -5.02
C ILE A 51 5.56 -3.76 -5.13
N GLY A 52 5.24 -2.89 -4.18
CA GLY A 52 5.64 -1.49 -4.23
C GLY A 52 5.90 -0.89 -2.86
N VAL A 53 6.84 0.04 -2.80
CA VAL A 53 7.16 0.82 -1.60
C VAL A 53 7.11 2.29 -1.95
N VAL A 54 6.43 3.11 -1.14
CA VAL A 54 6.40 4.57 -1.25
C VAL A 54 6.97 5.17 0.02
N GLU A 55 7.97 6.03 -0.14
CA GLU A 55 8.61 6.74 0.95
C GLU A 55 8.24 8.23 0.93
N GLY A 56 7.83 8.78 2.07
CA GLY A 56 7.55 10.20 2.26
C GLY A 56 6.43 10.75 1.36
N LYS A 57 6.59 11.98 0.86
CA LYS A 57 5.58 12.72 0.08
C LYS A 57 5.23 12.15 -1.31
N ASN A 58 5.79 11.01 -1.68
CA ASN A 58 5.86 10.52 -3.05
C ASN A 58 4.68 9.65 -3.46
N SER A 59 4.72 9.13 -4.70
CA SER A 59 3.60 8.39 -5.24
C SER A 59 3.96 7.23 -6.17
N ILE A 60 3.11 6.21 -6.13
CA ILE A 60 2.98 5.18 -7.16
C ILE A 60 1.58 5.27 -7.76
N THR A 61 1.50 5.38 -9.08
CA THR A 61 0.29 5.15 -9.86
C THR A 61 0.47 3.91 -10.74
N LEU A 62 -0.40 2.92 -10.57
CA LEU A 62 -0.34 1.66 -11.31
C LEU A 62 -1.66 1.42 -12.03
N THR A 63 -1.62 1.23 -13.36
CA THR A 63 -2.82 1.04 -14.18
C THR A 63 -2.68 -0.15 -15.12
N ASN A 64 -3.77 -0.91 -15.32
CA ASN A 64 -3.85 -2.00 -16.30
C ASN A 64 -2.72 -3.04 -16.19
N SER A 65 -2.18 -3.26 -15.00
CA SER A 65 -0.93 -4.02 -14.80
C SER A 65 -1.18 -5.34 -14.06
N ASN A 66 -0.25 -6.28 -14.20
CA ASN A 66 -0.21 -7.52 -13.43
C ASN A 66 1.09 -7.57 -12.64
N VAL A 67 1.01 -7.45 -11.32
CA VAL A 67 2.19 -7.36 -10.46
C VAL A 67 2.10 -8.31 -9.26
N THR A 68 3.22 -8.97 -8.96
CA THR A 68 3.32 -9.94 -7.87
C THR A 68 4.48 -9.64 -6.94
N GLY A 69 4.23 -9.61 -5.63
CA GLY A 69 5.24 -9.59 -4.57
C GLY A 69 5.21 -10.89 -3.77
N TYR A 70 6.35 -11.33 -3.25
CA TYR A 70 6.48 -12.62 -2.57
C TYR A 70 6.89 -12.55 -1.09
N HIS A 71 7.24 -11.37 -0.59
CA HIS A 71 7.73 -11.24 0.79
C HIS A 71 7.19 -9.99 1.47
N ASP A 72 7.24 -9.98 2.80
CA ASP A 72 6.81 -8.88 3.67
C ASP A 72 5.34 -8.48 3.44
N ASN A 73 5.09 -7.36 2.76
CA ASN A 73 3.76 -6.79 2.52
C ASN A 73 3.43 -6.77 1.01
N GLY A 74 2.17 -6.50 0.66
CA GLY A 74 1.82 -6.16 -0.73
C GLY A 74 2.44 -4.82 -1.13
N PHE A 75 2.07 -3.77 -0.40
CA PHE A 75 2.59 -2.42 -0.51
C PHE A 75 2.98 -1.91 0.86
N MET A 76 4.02 -1.07 0.90
CA MET A 76 4.46 -0.39 2.11
C MET A 76 4.53 1.12 1.86
N LEU A 77 3.84 1.91 2.69
CA LEU A 77 3.81 3.37 2.64
C LEU A 77 4.40 3.88 3.95
N TYR A 78 5.55 4.53 3.90
CA TYR A 78 6.28 4.87 5.12
C TYR A 78 7.16 6.12 5.00
N GLN A 79 7.74 6.54 6.12
CA GLN A 79 8.82 7.52 6.14
C GLN A 79 10.03 6.93 6.86
N SER A 80 11.20 6.95 6.22
CA SER A 80 12.46 6.52 6.83
C SER A 80 13.25 7.69 7.44
N PHE A 81 14.39 7.37 8.05
CA PHE A 81 15.38 8.33 8.57
C PHE A 81 16.52 8.65 7.61
N SER A 82 16.52 8.09 6.39
CA SER A 82 17.65 8.28 5.47
C SER A 82 17.79 9.72 4.99
N GLY A 83 16.68 10.47 4.98
CA GLY A 83 16.61 11.79 4.35
C GLY A 83 16.45 11.72 2.84
N ASP A 84 16.27 10.52 2.27
CA ASP A 84 16.09 10.33 0.82
C ASP A 84 14.68 10.71 0.36
N ALA A 85 13.73 10.95 1.26
CA ALA A 85 12.43 11.48 0.91
C ALA A 85 11.97 12.46 1.99
N GLU A 86 11.45 13.61 1.54
CA GLU A 86 10.80 14.56 2.44
C GLU A 86 9.50 13.99 3.00
N SER A 87 9.23 14.27 4.27
CA SER A 87 7.96 13.95 4.91
C SER A 87 6.80 14.61 4.19
N GLY A 88 5.70 13.88 4.08
CA GLY A 88 4.46 14.35 3.47
C GLY A 88 3.47 13.21 3.37
N ILE A 89 2.54 13.31 2.41
CA ILE A 89 1.53 12.28 2.20
C ILE A 89 2.03 11.29 1.15
N ALA A 90 2.23 10.03 1.56
CA ALA A 90 2.56 8.92 0.66
C ALA A 90 1.30 8.51 -0.12
N ARG A 91 1.40 8.34 -1.44
CA ARG A 91 0.22 8.05 -2.28
C ARG A 91 0.36 6.77 -3.09
N LEU A 92 -0.64 5.92 -2.98
CA LEU A 92 -0.83 4.77 -3.87
C LEU A 92 -2.12 4.97 -4.65
N LYS A 93 -2.05 4.92 -5.98
CA LYS A 93 -3.23 4.82 -6.83
C LYS A 93 -3.12 3.56 -7.68
N ALA A 94 -4.10 2.67 -7.59
CA ALA A 94 -4.16 1.45 -8.37
C ALA A 94 -5.52 1.32 -9.08
N GLU A 95 -5.49 1.19 -10.41
CA GLU A 95 -6.70 1.10 -11.23
C GLU A 95 -6.61 -0.06 -12.25
N ASN A 96 -7.61 -0.94 -12.24
CA ASN A 96 -7.77 -2.04 -13.19
C ASN A 96 -6.56 -2.99 -13.25
N ASN A 97 -5.94 -3.30 -12.11
CA ASN A 97 -4.78 -4.19 -12.04
C ASN A 97 -5.16 -5.59 -11.55
N THR A 98 -4.27 -6.55 -11.76
CA THR A 98 -4.15 -7.77 -10.93
C THR A 98 -2.97 -7.62 -9.98
N LEU A 99 -3.25 -7.57 -8.68
CA LEU A 99 -2.28 -7.32 -7.62
C LEU A 99 -2.20 -8.57 -6.73
N THR A 100 -1.08 -9.29 -6.81
CA THR A 100 -0.89 -10.52 -6.03
C THR A 100 0.20 -10.33 -4.99
N THR A 101 -0.07 -10.63 -3.73
CA THR A 101 0.96 -10.74 -2.71
C THR A 101 0.96 -12.13 -2.08
N HIS A 102 2.13 -12.76 -2.07
CA HIS A 102 2.39 -13.97 -1.28
C HIS A 102 3.08 -13.65 0.05
N GLY A 103 3.26 -12.37 0.38
CA GLY A 103 3.72 -11.94 1.69
C GLY A 103 2.73 -12.34 2.79
N THR A 104 3.26 -12.57 4.00
CA THR A 104 2.46 -12.90 5.19
C THR A 104 2.05 -11.66 5.98
N GLY A 105 2.57 -10.48 5.61
CA GLY A 105 2.20 -9.19 6.19
C GLY A 105 0.86 -8.68 5.67
N ALA A 106 0.67 -7.36 5.67
CA ALA A 106 -0.54 -6.75 5.14
C ALA A 106 -0.45 -6.55 3.62
N PHE A 107 -1.58 -6.45 2.93
CA PHE A 107 -1.56 -5.96 1.56
C PHE A 107 -1.19 -4.49 1.47
N ILE A 108 -1.68 -3.63 2.38
CA ILE A 108 -1.18 -2.27 2.56
C ILE A 108 -0.69 -2.14 3.99
N TYR A 109 0.61 -1.89 4.15
CA TYR A 109 1.22 -1.56 5.44
C TYR A 109 1.59 -0.07 5.47
N VAL A 110 1.18 0.62 6.54
CA VAL A 110 1.48 2.04 6.75
C VAL A 110 2.18 2.23 8.08
N ASN A 111 3.29 2.95 8.07
CA ASN A 111 4.12 3.18 9.25
C ASN A 111 4.79 4.57 9.21
N ASN A 112 4.85 5.25 10.35
CA ASN A 112 5.55 6.52 10.51
C ASN A 112 5.18 7.58 9.45
N THR A 113 3.96 7.56 8.94
CA THR A 113 3.55 8.47 7.86
C THR A 113 2.04 8.63 7.78
N THR A 114 1.62 9.69 7.10
CA THR A 114 0.26 9.84 6.59
C THR A 114 0.23 9.37 5.14
N ALA A 115 -0.76 8.56 4.80
CA ALA A 115 -0.88 7.94 3.49
C ALA A 115 -2.30 8.02 2.92
N GLU A 116 -2.38 8.06 1.60
CA GLU A 116 -3.62 7.93 0.82
C GLU A 116 -3.48 6.74 -0.13
N ALA A 117 -4.48 5.87 -0.16
CA ALA A 117 -4.56 4.76 -1.09
C ALA A 117 -5.89 4.78 -1.84
N ASP A 118 -5.83 4.82 -3.17
CA ASP A 118 -7.00 4.85 -4.07
C ASP A 118 -7.03 3.57 -4.88
N LEU A 119 -8.05 2.75 -4.66
CA LEU A 119 -8.22 1.45 -5.31
C LEU A 119 -9.51 1.43 -6.13
N THR A 120 -9.37 1.21 -7.43
CA THR A 120 -10.49 1.14 -8.38
C THR A 120 -10.39 -0.12 -9.25
N GLY A 121 -11.40 -0.98 -9.19
CA GLY A 121 -11.55 -2.11 -10.13
C GLY A 121 -10.37 -3.09 -10.18
N ASN A 122 -9.58 -3.22 -9.11
CA ASN A 122 -8.45 -4.16 -9.07
C ASN A 122 -8.91 -5.55 -8.66
N THR A 123 -8.28 -6.58 -9.21
CA THR A 123 -8.28 -7.93 -8.62
C THR A 123 -7.13 -8.02 -7.62
N ILE A 124 -7.44 -8.23 -6.33
CA ILE A 124 -6.45 -8.33 -5.25
C ILE A 124 -6.40 -9.78 -4.74
N LEU A 125 -5.22 -10.40 -4.77
CA LEU A 125 -5.01 -11.79 -4.36
C LEU A 125 -3.99 -11.84 -3.22
N MET A 126 -4.42 -12.42 -2.09
CA MET A 126 -3.63 -12.53 -0.85
C MET A 126 -3.64 -13.97 -0.30
N PRO A 127 -3.14 -14.98 -1.03
CA PRO A 127 -3.26 -16.37 -0.60
C PRO A 127 -2.64 -16.69 0.78
N ASN A 128 -1.69 -15.89 1.25
CA ASN A 128 -0.91 -16.16 2.47
C ASN A 128 -1.22 -15.24 3.65
N THR A 129 -2.18 -14.32 3.50
CA THR A 129 -2.56 -13.38 4.56
C THR A 129 -4.02 -13.01 4.46
N THR A 130 -4.66 -12.80 5.60
CA THR A 130 -5.99 -12.20 5.68
C THR A 130 -5.92 -10.72 6.08
N THR A 131 -4.73 -10.13 6.19
CA THR A 131 -4.58 -8.72 6.59
C THR A 131 -4.59 -7.84 5.35
N LEU A 132 -5.70 -7.15 5.11
CA LEU A 132 -5.82 -6.20 4.01
C LEU A 132 -5.03 -4.93 4.30
N VAL A 133 -5.23 -4.34 5.49
CA VAL A 133 -4.56 -3.12 5.93
C VAL A 133 -3.98 -3.31 7.33
N LYS A 134 -2.75 -2.85 7.51
CA LYS A 134 -2.16 -2.63 8.83
C LYS A 134 -1.57 -1.22 8.90
N ALA A 135 -2.11 -0.38 9.79
CA ALA A 135 -1.51 0.90 10.14
C ALA A 135 -0.91 0.80 11.55
N ALA A 136 0.41 0.79 11.67
CA ALA A 136 1.04 0.55 12.97
C ALA A 136 2.46 1.11 13.03
N ALA A 137 2.86 1.52 14.22
CA ALA A 137 4.24 1.72 14.60
C ALA A 137 5.02 0.40 14.60
N ASP A 138 6.33 0.53 14.47
CA ASP A 138 7.29 -0.53 14.73
C ASP A 138 8.56 0.08 15.33
N SER A 139 9.59 -0.74 15.58
CA SER A 139 10.84 -0.25 16.17
C SER A 139 11.87 0.21 15.13
N ARG A 140 11.54 0.21 13.84
CA ARG A 140 12.49 0.47 12.75
C ARG A 140 12.48 1.93 12.32
N TRP A 141 11.32 2.57 12.31
CA TRP A 141 11.16 3.91 11.76
C TRP A 141 10.36 4.83 12.68
N GLY A 142 10.77 6.10 12.74
CA GLY A 142 10.14 7.12 13.56
C GLY A 142 10.48 7.03 15.04
N LYS A 143 9.97 7.99 15.81
CA LYS A 143 10.17 8.06 17.25
C LYS A 143 9.11 7.22 17.96
N ASP A 144 9.55 6.32 18.85
CA ASP A 144 8.67 5.47 19.63
C ASP A 144 7.52 6.26 20.29
N GLY A 145 6.29 5.80 20.07
CA GLY A 145 5.08 6.44 20.58
C GLY A 145 4.53 7.57 19.70
N GLU A 146 5.26 7.98 18.66
CA GLU A 146 4.89 9.06 17.73
C GLU A 146 4.94 8.60 16.25
N ASN A 147 5.24 7.33 16.00
CA ASN A 147 5.53 6.75 14.68
C ASN A 147 4.40 5.86 14.12
N GLY A 148 3.16 6.17 14.48
CA GLY A 148 1.97 5.48 13.95
C GLY A 148 1.81 5.64 12.44
N GLY A 149 0.98 4.77 11.85
CA GLY A 149 0.52 4.91 10.48
C GLY A 149 -0.85 5.60 10.43
N HIS A 150 -1.05 6.51 9.47
CA HIS A 150 -2.33 7.20 9.29
C HIS A 150 -2.80 7.05 7.86
N LEU A 151 -3.79 6.18 7.62
CA LEU A 151 -4.25 5.85 6.26
C LEU A 151 -5.63 6.42 5.96
N THR A 152 -5.77 7.07 4.82
CA THR A 152 -7.06 7.22 4.12
C THR A 152 -7.11 6.25 2.95
N LEU A 153 -8.00 5.26 3.01
CA LEU A 153 -8.24 4.27 1.97
C LEU A 153 -9.56 4.59 1.27
N ARG A 154 -9.51 4.83 -0.04
CA ARG A 154 -10.68 5.06 -0.89
C ARG A 154 -10.85 3.89 -1.84
N ALA A 155 -12.01 3.27 -1.78
CA ALA A 155 -12.41 2.13 -2.60
C ALA A 155 -13.58 2.56 -3.51
N PHE A 156 -13.41 2.39 -4.82
CA PHE A 156 -14.40 2.79 -5.81
C PHE A 156 -14.61 1.67 -6.82
N ASN A 157 -15.82 1.09 -6.87
CA ASN A 157 -16.06 -0.15 -7.63
C ASN A 157 -14.94 -1.19 -7.36
N GLN A 158 -14.63 -1.38 -6.08
CA GLN A 158 -13.50 -2.19 -5.63
C GLN A 158 -14.00 -3.24 -4.65
N GLU A 159 -13.71 -4.49 -4.97
CA GLU A 159 -13.92 -5.62 -4.07
C GLU A 159 -12.69 -5.75 -3.17
N LEU A 160 -12.91 -5.70 -1.86
CA LEU A 160 -11.89 -5.87 -0.82
C LEU A 160 -12.22 -7.11 0.01
N SER A 161 -11.18 -7.84 0.41
CA SER A 161 -11.28 -8.98 1.31
C SER A 161 -10.13 -8.92 2.31
N GLY A 162 -10.39 -9.19 3.58
CA GLY A 162 -9.40 -9.21 4.65
C GLY A 162 -9.65 -8.17 5.74
N ASN A 163 -8.90 -8.31 6.82
CA ASN A 163 -9.01 -7.53 8.03
C ASN A 163 -8.24 -6.21 7.92
N ILE A 164 -8.78 -5.19 8.58
CA ILE A 164 -8.20 -3.86 8.70
C ILE A 164 -7.85 -3.66 10.18
N VAL A 165 -6.55 -3.46 10.48
CA VAL A 165 -6.07 -3.32 11.86
C VAL A 165 -5.22 -2.07 12.03
N ALA A 166 -5.32 -1.43 13.19
CA ALA A 166 -4.46 -0.32 13.57
C ALA A 166 -4.08 -0.37 15.05
N ASP A 167 -2.91 0.15 15.41
CA ASP A 167 -2.49 0.28 16.82
C ASP A 167 -3.01 1.57 17.49
N SER A 168 -2.72 1.72 18.78
CA SER A 168 -3.22 2.81 19.63
C SER A 168 -2.70 4.21 19.31
N ILE A 169 -1.76 4.34 18.38
CA ILE A 169 -1.31 5.63 17.88
C ILE A 169 -1.59 5.82 16.39
N SER A 170 -2.21 4.84 15.73
CA SER A 170 -2.48 4.81 14.29
C SER A 170 -3.96 5.03 13.97
N THR A 171 -4.24 5.56 12.79
CA THR A 171 -5.60 5.87 12.35
C THR A 171 -5.92 5.31 10.97
N ILE A 172 -7.19 4.97 10.74
CA ILE A 172 -7.69 4.51 9.45
C ILE A 172 -9.01 5.22 9.12
N ALA A 173 -9.07 5.82 7.93
CA ALA A 173 -10.31 6.28 7.32
C ALA A 173 -10.59 5.45 6.06
N LEU A 174 -11.70 4.71 6.06
CA LEU A 174 -12.16 3.92 4.92
C LEU A 174 -13.36 4.62 4.27
N ASP A 175 -13.26 4.94 2.99
CA ASP A 175 -14.36 5.48 2.18
C ASP A 175 -14.67 4.52 1.03
N MET A 176 -15.86 3.95 1.06
CA MET A 176 -16.34 2.95 0.09
C MET A 176 -17.51 3.51 -0.71
N ALA A 177 -17.29 3.62 -2.02
CA ALA A 177 -18.25 4.18 -2.97
C ALA A 177 -18.43 3.29 -4.21
N ASN A 178 -19.49 3.55 -4.97
CA ASN A 178 -19.76 2.97 -6.28
C ASN A 178 -19.75 1.43 -6.31
N GLY A 179 -20.57 0.82 -5.46
CA GLY A 179 -20.71 -0.64 -5.42
C GLY A 179 -19.50 -1.37 -4.85
N SER A 180 -18.66 -0.72 -4.05
CA SER A 180 -17.51 -1.37 -3.42
C SER A 180 -17.95 -2.35 -2.33
N SER A 181 -17.14 -3.37 -2.06
CA SER A 181 -17.42 -4.35 -1.01
C SER A 181 -16.20 -4.57 -0.12
N LEU A 182 -16.43 -4.88 1.15
CA LEU A 182 -15.42 -5.37 2.08
C LEU A 182 -15.95 -6.66 2.74
N VAL A 183 -15.20 -7.74 2.61
CA VAL A 183 -15.40 -8.97 3.39
C VAL A 183 -14.30 -9.07 4.44
N GLY A 184 -14.61 -8.88 5.71
CA GLY A 184 -13.60 -8.93 6.79
C GLY A 184 -13.94 -8.04 7.99
N ALA A 185 -13.07 -8.07 9.00
CA ALA A 185 -13.28 -7.30 10.22
C ALA A 185 -12.41 -6.04 10.26
N ILE A 186 -12.90 -5.01 10.97
CA ILE A 186 -12.19 -3.76 11.19
C ILE A 186 -11.94 -3.60 12.68
N ASN A 187 -10.67 -3.42 13.06
CA ASN A 187 -10.22 -3.10 14.42
C ASN A 187 -10.77 -4.06 15.50
N THR A 188 -10.63 -5.37 15.27
CA THR A 188 -11.16 -6.43 16.17
C THR A 188 -10.67 -6.30 17.60
N ASP A 189 -9.43 -5.84 17.78
CA ASP A 189 -8.80 -5.73 19.10
C ASP A 189 -9.17 -4.41 19.79
N ASN A 190 -9.90 -3.53 19.10
CA ASN A 190 -10.30 -2.20 19.57
C ASN A 190 -9.12 -1.37 20.12
N THR A 191 -7.96 -1.48 19.47
CA THR A 191 -6.74 -0.81 19.90
C THR A 191 -6.46 0.46 19.12
N ALA A 192 -7.03 0.63 17.92
CA ALA A 192 -6.79 1.79 17.06
C ALA A 192 -7.02 3.12 17.79
N LYS A 193 -6.20 4.15 17.47
CA LYS A 193 -6.45 5.53 17.93
C LYS A 193 -7.80 6.05 17.41
N GLU A 194 -8.06 5.82 16.13
CA GLU A 194 -9.32 6.18 15.47
C GLU A 194 -9.53 5.31 14.23
N VAL A 195 -10.78 4.87 14.02
CA VAL A 195 -11.22 4.30 12.75
C VAL A 195 -12.51 4.98 12.32
N THR A 196 -12.55 5.46 11.07
CA THR A 196 -13.77 5.98 10.45
C THR A 196 -14.13 5.16 9.21
N LEU A 197 -15.42 4.90 9.04
CA LEU A 197 -15.97 4.23 7.86
C LEU A 197 -17.06 5.10 7.25
N LYS A 198 -16.93 5.38 5.96
CA LYS A 198 -17.98 5.94 5.11
C LYS A 198 -18.36 4.88 4.09
N LEU A 199 -19.65 4.55 4.06
CA LEU A 199 -20.20 3.52 3.20
C LEU A 199 -21.33 4.13 2.36
N SER A 200 -21.18 4.13 1.04
CA SER A 200 -22.25 4.53 0.13
C SER A 200 -23.41 3.54 0.17
N LYS A 201 -24.61 3.98 -0.22
CA LYS A 201 -25.84 3.16 -0.18
C LYS A 201 -25.72 1.84 -0.96
N ASP A 202 -24.92 1.83 -2.01
CA ASP A 202 -24.70 0.70 -2.92
C ASP A 202 -23.47 -0.15 -2.56
N SER A 203 -22.69 0.24 -1.54
CA SER A 203 -21.54 -0.51 -1.07
C SER A 203 -21.89 -1.42 0.11
N THR A 204 -21.11 -2.48 0.33
CA THR A 204 -21.39 -3.48 1.38
C THR A 204 -20.17 -3.77 2.25
N TRP A 205 -20.42 -4.02 3.54
CA TRP A 205 -19.43 -4.55 4.46
C TRP A 205 -20.04 -5.77 5.17
N THR A 206 -19.36 -6.92 5.07
CA THR A 206 -19.82 -8.21 5.58
C THR A 206 -18.73 -8.95 6.35
#